data_AF-A0A4D6K9M1-F1
#
_entry.id   AF-A0A4D6K9M1-F1
#
_cell.length_a   1.000
_cell.length_b   1.000
_cell.length_c   1.000
_cell.angle_alpha   90.00
_cell.angle_beta   90.00
_cell.angle_gamma   90.00
#
_symmetry.space_group_name_H-M   'P 1'
#
loop_
_entity.id
_entity.type
_entity.pdbx_description
1 polymer ?
#
loop_
_entity_poly.entity_id
_entity_poly.type
_entity_poly.pdbx_seq_one_letter_code
_entity_poly.pdbx_strand_id
1 'polypeptide(L)'
;MSLDSTGYAAVAMVSWGLWAVFVELAMSRSSHRPVLLLSYGFAAVLVVGYSATTGAGFDISASVVALSLAGGLFAGGGTLAYYLALENGGVGTATTITALYFVVAAIIGVTLLDEPLSASKVVGIGLAVASVVLIS
;
A
#
# COMPACT_ATOMS: atom_id res chain seq x y z
N MET A 1 21.69 13.62 7.07
CA MET A 1 21.19 12.80 8.19
C MET A 1 20.30 11.73 7.56
N SER A 2 20.75 10.48 7.48
CA SER A 2 19.94 9.39 6.93
C SER A 2 18.81 9.07 7.89
N LEU A 3 17.59 8.87 7.39
CA LEU A 3 16.45 8.44 8.20
C LEU A 3 16.68 6.99 8.67
N ASP A 4 16.11 6.65 9.82
CA ASP A 4 15.96 5.27 10.26
C ASP A 4 14.70 4.63 9.64
N SER A 5 14.46 3.34 9.92
CA SER A 5 13.30 2.61 9.37
C SER A 5 11.97 3.30 9.68
N THR A 6 11.83 3.80 10.92
CA THR A 6 10.64 4.55 11.36
C THR A 6 10.46 5.85 10.57
N GLY A 7 11.54 6.59 10.33
CA GLY A 7 11.52 7.80 9.52
C GLY A 7 11.06 7.54 8.08
N TYR A 8 11.56 6.49 7.42
CA TYR A 8 11.09 6.12 6.09
C TYR A 8 9.62 5.68 6.08
N ALA A 9 9.19 4.92 7.10
CA ALA A 9 7.79 4.52 7.24
C ALA A 9 6.86 5.73 7.42
N ALA A 10 7.27 6.73 8.19
CA ALA A 10 6.52 7.98 8.37
C ALA A 10 6.39 8.77 7.06
N VAL A 11 7.48 8.87 6.29
CA VAL A 11 7.45 9.50 4.95
C VAL A 11 6.50 8.75 4.02
N ALA A 12 6.53 7.41 4.02
CA ALA A 12 5.61 6.60 3.24
C ALA A 12 4.16 6.85 3.66
N MET A 13 3.85 6.84 4.96
CA MET A 13 2.51 7.11 5.50
C MET A 13 1.97 8.47 5.03
N VAL A 14 2.77 9.54 5.15
CA VAL A 14 2.37 10.88 4.68
C VAL A 14 2.15 10.89 3.17
N SER A 15 3.04 10.25 2.41
CA SER A 15 2.94 10.18 0.95
C SER A 15 1.68 9.45 0.49
N TRP A 16 1.33 8.34 1.13
CA TRP A 16 0.09 7.59 0.87
C TRP A 16 -1.16 8.42 1.19
N GLY A 17 -1.17 9.16 2.30
CA GLY A 17 -2.27 10.05 2.64
C GLY A 17 -2.47 11.18 1.62
N LEU A 18 -1.38 11.86 1.22
CA LEU A 18 -1.43 12.90 0.19
C LEU A 18 -1.87 12.35 -1.16
N TRP A 19 -1.37 11.17 -1.54
CA TRP A 19 -1.77 10.49 -2.77
C TRP A 19 -3.29 10.26 -2.84
N ALA A 20 -3.90 9.77 -1.76
CA ALA A 20 -5.34 9.51 -1.72
C ALA A 20 -6.16 10.79 -2.02
N VAL A 21 -5.77 11.93 -1.42
CA VAL A 21 -6.41 13.23 -1.66
C VAL A 21 -6.26 13.68 -3.12
N PHE A 22 -5.06 13.56 -3.69
CA PHE A 22 -4.84 13.95 -5.10
C PHE A 22 -5.60 13.06 -6.07
N VAL A 23 -5.69 11.76 -5.80
CA VAL A 23 -6.45 10.81 -6.61
C VAL A 23 -7.94 11.13 -6.58
N GLU A 24 -8.51 11.38 -5.41
CA GLU A 24 -9.92 11.78 -5.29
C GLU A 24 -10.20 13.08 -6.04
N LEU A 25 -9.33 14.09 -5.88
CA LEU A 25 -9.47 15.34 -6.62
C LEU A 25 -9.40 15.11 -8.13
N ALA A 26 -8.53 14.22 -8.61
CA ALA A 26 -8.44 13.87 -10.02
C ALA A 26 -9.68 13.10 -10.51
N MET A 27 -10.21 12.18 -9.71
CA MET A 27 -11.44 11.42 -10.00
C MET A 27 -12.68 12.31 -10.01
N SER A 28 -12.70 13.40 -9.23
CA SER A 28 -13.79 14.39 -9.32
C SER A 28 -13.84 15.12 -10.68
N ARG A 29 -12.77 15.05 -11.48
CA ARG A 29 -12.61 15.76 -12.76
C ARG A 29 -12.56 14.83 -13.96
N SER A 30 -12.43 13.52 -13.77
CA SER A 30 -12.24 12.54 -14.84
C SER A 30 -12.67 11.15 -14.37
N SER A 31 -12.92 10.25 -15.32
CA SER A 31 -13.19 8.84 -14.99
C SER A 31 -11.98 8.16 -14.31
N HIS A 32 -12.20 7.08 -13.57
CA HIS A 32 -11.14 6.42 -12.79
C HIS A 32 -9.99 5.86 -13.65
N ARG A 33 -10.28 5.41 -14.88
CA ARG A 33 -9.31 4.76 -15.77
C ARG A 33 -8.07 5.63 -16.07
N PRO A 34 -8.20 6.86 -16.60
CA PRO A 34 -7.05 7.73 -16.82
C PRO A 34 -6.35 8.12 -15.51
N VAL A 35 -7.08 8.32 -14.41
CA VAL A 35 -6.48 8.66 -13.11
C VAL A 35 -5.57 7.54 -12.60
N LEU A 36 -6.03 6.29 -12.67
CA LEU A 36 -5.24 5.11 -12.35
C LEU A 36 -3.99 5.01 -13.22
N LEU A 37 -4.16 5.04 -14.55
CA LEU A 37 -3.06 4.84 -15.49
C LEU A 37 -1.97 5.91 -15.31
N LEU A 38 -2.37 7.17 -15.11
CA LEU A 38 -1.43 8.26 -14.92
C LEU A 38 -0.74 8.20 -13.55
N SER A 39 -1.49 7.96 -12.47
CA SER A 39 -0.94 7.91 -11.10
C SER A 39 0.07 6.78 -10.95
N TYR A 40 -0.31 5.55 -11.33
CA TYR A 40 0.56 4.39 -11.21
C TYR A 40 1.64 4.33 -12.30
N GLY A 41 1.36 4.84 -13.49
CA GLY A 41 2.36 4.99 -14.54
C GLY A 41 3.49 5.94 -14.11
N PHE A 42 3.15 7.08 -13.51
CA PHE A 42 4.15 7.99 -12.97
C PHE A 42 4.92 7.40 -11.79
N ALA A 43 4.24 6.66 -10.90
CA ALA A 43 4.91 5.93 -9.83
C ALA A 43 5.94 4.91 -10.36
N ALA A 44 5.60 4.17 -11.42
CA ALA A 44 6.52 3.23 -12.07
C ALA A 44 7.76 3.95 -12.64
N VAL A 45 7.59 5.13 -13.25
CA VAL A 45 8.72 5.95 -13.73
C VAL A 45 9.64 6.34 -12.57
N LEU A 46 9.11 6.73 -11.42
CA LEU A 46 9.91 7.07 -10.24
C LEU A 46 10.69 5.86 -9.71
N VAL A 47 10.07 4.67 -9.66
CA VAL A 47 10.72 3.43 -9.23
C VAL A 47 11.86 3.06 -10.17
N VAL A 48 11.62 3.07 -11.49
CA VAL A 48 12.65 2.79 -12.50
C VAL A 48 13.79 3.81 -12.43
N GLY A 49 13.46 5.10 -12.29
CA GLY A 49 14.43 6.17 -12.13
C GLY A 49 15.30 5.98 -10.88
N TYR A 50 14.70 5.65 -9.75
CA TYR A 50 15.43 5.32 -8.52
C TYR A 50 16.35 4.11 -8.73
N SER A 51 15.86 3.00 -9.29
CA SER A 51 16.67 1.81 -9.56
C SER A 51 17.90 2.13 -10.41
N ALA A 52 17.77 2.98 -11.42
CA ALA A 52 18.88 3.41 -12.27
C ALA A 52 19.99 4.17 -11.51
N THR A 53 19.68 4.83 -10.39
CA THR A 53 20.67 5.55 -9.58
C THR A 53 21.48 4.67 -8.63
N THR A 54 21.02 3.45 -8.35
CA THR A 54 21.64 2.60 -7.33
C THR A 54 22.92 1.89 -7.80
N GLY A 55 23.13 1.78 -9.11
CA GLY A 55 24.26 1.03 -9.69
C GLY A 55 24.26 -0.48 -9.37
N ALA A 56 23.20 -0.99 -8.72
CA ALA A 56 23.07 -2.39 -8.38
C ALA A 56 22.71 -3.22 -9.61
N GLY A 57 23.36 -4.38 -9.78
CA GLY A 57 22.96 -5.36 -10.78
C GLY A 57 21.59 -5.97 -10.46
N PHE A 58 20.89 -6.46 -11.48
CA PHE A 58 19.64 -7.20 -11.30
C PHE A 58 19.93 -8.67 -11.03
N ASP A 59 19.69 -9.15 -9.82
CA ASP A 59 19.64 -10.58 -9.52
C ASP A 59 18.23 -11.11 -9.82
N ILE A 60 18.06 -11.67 -11.02
CA ILE A 60 16.78 -12.18 -11.49
C ILE A 60 16.84 -13.70 -11.50
N SER A 61 16.18 -14.30 -10.52
CA SER A 61 15.91 -15.73 -10.48
C SER A 61 14.43 -16.02 -10.75
N ALA A 62 14.11 -17.27 -11.13
CA ALA A 62 12.73 -17.68 -11.40
C ALA A 62 11.81 -17.47 -10.18
N SER A 63 12.32 -17.70 -8.97
CA SER A 63 11.56 -17.48 -7.73
C SER A 63 11.31 -15.99 -7.48
N VAL A 64 12.30 -15.13 -7.70
CA VAL A 64 12.15 -13.66 -7.60
C VAL A 64 11.08 -13.17 -8.57
N VAL A 65 11.11 -13.65 -9.83
CA VAL A 65 10.08 -13.31 -10.83
C VAL A 65 8.70 -13.78 -10.38
N ALA A 66 8.56 -15.04 -9.99
CA ALA A 66 7.27 -15.62 -9.59
C ALA A 66 6.65 -14.89 -8.39
N LEU A 67 7.43 -14.64 -7.33
CA LEU A 67 6.97 -13.92 -6.14
C LEU A 67 6.65 -12.45 -6.44
N SER A 68 7.45 -11.79 -7.29
CA SER A 68 7.19 -10.41 -7.70
C SER A 68 5.91 -10.27 -8.53
N LEU A 69 5.65 -11.22 -9.44
CA LEU A 69 4.41 -11.26 -10.22
C LEU A 69 3.19 -11.55 -9.34
N ALA A 70 3.32 -12.46 -8.37
CA ALA A 70 2.26 -12.71 -7.39
C ALA A 70 1.98 -11.46 -6.54
N GLY A 71 3.02 -10.80 -6.03
CA GLY A 71 2.90 -9.54 -5.31
C GLY A 71 2.25 -8.45 -6.17
N GLY A 72 2.67 -8.33 -7.43
CA GLY A 72 2.08 -7.39 -8.40
C GLY A 72 0.61 -7.67 -8.70
N LEU A 73 0.20 -8.95 -8.78
CA LEU A 73 -1.19 -9.34 -8.96
C LEU A 73 -2.06 -8.84 -7.79
N PHE A 74 -1.63 -9.07 -6.55
CA PHE A 74 -2.38 -8.61 -5.37
C PHE A 74 -2.33 -7.08 -5.22
N ALA A 75 -1.20 -6.44 -5.53
CA ALA A 75 -1.08 -4.98 -5.51
C ALA A 75 -2.00 -4.32 -6.56
N GLY A 76 -2.05 -4.87 -7.78
CA GLY A 76 -2.94 -4.42 -8.84
C GLY A 76 -4.41 -4.67 -8.52
N GLY A 77 -4.74 -5.85 -8.02
CA GLY A 77 -6.10 -6.19 -7.59
C GLY A 77 -6.60 -5.28 -6.46
N GLY A 78 -5.77 -5.07 -5.42
CA GLY A 78 -6.07 -4.17 -4.31
C GLY A 78 -6.22 -2.72 -4.75
N THR A 79 -5.38 -2.26 -5.69
CA THR A 79 -5.50 -0.95 -6.33
C THR A 79 -6.85 -0.78 -7.02
N LEU A 80 -7.26 -1.74 -7.86
CA LEU A 80 -8.55 -1.67 -8.55
C LEU A 80 -9.72 -1.64 -7.54
N ALA A 81 -9.68 -2.50 -6.53
CA ALA A 81 -10.70 -2.54 -5.48
C ALA A 81 -10.77 -1.23 -4.68
N TYR A 82 -9.63 -0.62 -4.35
CA TYR A 82 -9.58 0.66 -3.65
C TYR A 82 -10.23 1.77 -4.48
N TYR A 83 -9.96 1.85 -5.79
CA TYR A 83 -10.59 2.87 -6.64
C TYR A 83 -12.09 2.67 -6.77
N LEU A 84 -12.56 1.42 -6.86
CA LEU A 84 -13.99 1.14 -6.81
C LEU A 84 -14.60 1.54 -5.46
N ALA A 85 -13.88 1.34 -4.35
CA ALA A 85 -14.32 1.82 -3.05
C ALA A 85 -14.38 3.36 -2.97
N LEU A 86 -13.43 4.07 -3.59
CA LEU A 86 -13.46 5.53 -3.69
C LEU A 86 -14.72 6.03 -4.40
N GLU A 87 -15.12 5.37 -5.50
CA GLU A 87 -16.33 5.74 -6.25
C GLU A 87 -17.62 5.54 -5.45
N ASN A 88 -17.66 4.55 -4.55
CA ASN A 88 -18.89 4.14 -3.86
C ASN A 88 -18.99 4.63 -2.40
N GLY A 89 -17.86 4.89 -1.73
CA GLY A 89 -17.79 5.21 -0.30
C GLY A 89 -16.93 6.43 0.06
N GLY A 90 -16.29 7.07 -0.92
CA GLY A 90 -15.42 8.23 -0.71
C GLY A 90 -14.07 7.90 -0.08
N VAL A 91 -13.18 8.90 -0.02
CA VAL A 91 -11.81 8.72 0.48
C VAL A 91 -11.74 8.27 1.93
N GLY A 92 -12.60 8.80 2.81
CA GLY A 92 -12.55 8.51 4.25
C GLY A 92 -12.65 7.01 4.53
N THR A 93 -13.73 6.37 4.10
CA THR A 93 -13.97 4.95 4.32
C THR A 93 -12.96 4.07 3.57
N ALA A 94 -12.68 4.36 2.29
CA ALA A 94 -11.77 3.56 1.48
C ALA A 94 -10.33 3.58 2.03
N THR A 95 -9.79 4.76 2.36
CA THR A 95 -8.43 4.88 2.93
C THR A 95 -8.33 4.24 4.31
N THR A 96 -9.32 4.46 5.16
CA THR A 96 -9.34 3.93 6.53
C THR A 96 -9.35 2.40 6.54
N ILE A 97 -10.22 1.77 5.75
CA ILE A 97 -10.28 0.30 5.67
C ILE A 97 -9.00 -0.26 5.04
N THR A 98 -8.56 0.30 3.92
CA THR A 98 -7.36 -0.21 3.23
C THR A 98 -6.07 -0.02 4.03
N ALA A 99 -5.98 1.02 4.87
CA ALA A 99 -4.85 1.21 5.77
C ALA A 99 -4.64 0.02 6.73
N LEU A 100 -5.67 -0.81 6.99
CA LEU A 100 -5.54 -2.04 7.76
C LEU A 100 -4.92 -3.22 7.00
N TYR A 101 -4.41 -3.06 5.77
CA TYR A 101 -3.73 -4.15 5.07
C TYR A 101 -2.60 -4.77 5.92
N PHE A 102 -1.98 -4.00 6.82
CA PHE A 102 -0.96 -4.50 7.74
C PHE A 102 -1.51 -5.56 8.71
N VAL A 103 -2.80 -5.53 9.05
CA VAL A 103 -3.44 -6.55 9.88
C VAL A 103 -3.46 -7.89 9.14
N VAL A 104 -3.83 -7.87 7.86
CA VAL A 104 -3.79 -9.07 7.00
C VAL A 104 -2.36 -9.59 6.89
N ALA A 105 -1.39 -8.71 6.66
CA ALA A 105 0.03 -9.06 6.62
C ALA A 105 0.51 -9.67 7.95
N ALA A 106 0.11 -9.11 9.09
CA ALA A 106 0.47 -9.63 10.40
C ALA A 106 -0.14 -11.02 10.67
N ILE A 107 -1.39 -11.26 10.26
CA ILE A 107 -2.02 -12.58 10.35
C ILE A 107 -1.26 -13.60 9.49
N ILE A 108 -0.94 -13.25 8.25
CA ILE A 108 -0.15 -14.11 7.35
C ILE A 108 1.23 -14.39 7.94
N GLY A 109 1.91 -13.36 8.46
CA GLY A 109 3.23 -13.50 9.09
C GLY A 109 3.21 -14.49 10.26
N VAL A 110 2.20 -14.39 11.11
CA VAL A 110 2.06 -15.27 12.28
C VAL A 110 1.65 -16.69 11.89
N THR A 111 0.76 -16.85 10.90
CA THR A 111 0.17 -18.15 10.56
C THR A 111 0.97 -18.95 9.54
N LEU A 112 1.66 -18.28 8.61
CA LEU A 112 2.35 -18.92 7.49
C LEU A 112 3.87 -18.70 7.50
N LEU A 113 4.36 -17.66 8.19
CA LEU A 113 5.80 -17.32 8.23
C LEU A 113 6.43 -17.53 9.61
N ASP A 114 5.70 -18.14 10.55
CA ASP A 114 6.14 -18.41 11.92
C ASP A 114 6.64 -17.16 12.68
N GLU A 115 6.11 -15.98 12.37
CA GLU A 115 6.46 -14.77 13.10
C GLU A 115 5.96 -14.81 14.54
N PRO A 116 6.77 -14.37 15.52
CA PRO A 116 6.35 -14.34 16.91
C PRO A 116 5.17 -13.38 17.11
N LEU A 117 4.13 -13.88 17.77
CA LEU A 117 2.98 -13.09 18.19
C LEU A 117 3.20 -12.59 19.62
N SER A 118 3.42 -11.28 19.77
CA SER A 118 3.50 -10.64 21.08
C SER A 118 2.14 -10.11 21.53
N ALA A 119 1.93 -10.00 22.85
CA ALA A 119 0.72 -9.39 23.41
C ALA A 119 0.50 -7.97 22.89
N SER A 120 1.58 -7.18 22.73
CA SER A 120 1.51 -5.83 22.16
C SER A 120 1.03 -5.83 20.70
N LYS A 121 1.46 -6.80 19.88
CA LYS A 121 1.01 -6.93 18.48
C LYS A 121 -0.50 -7.24 18.43
N VAL A 122 -0.99 -8.11 19.31
CA VAL A 122 -2.43 -8.43 19.43
C VAL A 122 -3.24 -7.20 19.83
N VAL A 123 -2.82 -6.48 20.87
CA VAL A 123 -3.52 -5.27 21.33
C VAL A 123 -3.52 -4.19 20.24
N GLY A 124 -2.39 -3.96 19.57
CA GLY A 124 -2.28 -2.99 18.48
C GLY A 124 -3.20 -3.31 17.31
N ILE A 125 -3.26 -4.57 16.88
CA ILE A 125 -4.20 -5.02 15.85
C ILE A 125 -5.65 -4.81 16.29
N GLY A 126 -5.98 -5.18 17.53
CA GLY A 126 -7.33 -5.00 18.09
C GLY A 126 -7.77 -3.53 18.10
N LEU A 127 -6.88 -2.62 18.52
CA LEU A 127 -7.13 -1.18 18.51
C LEU A 127 -7.29 -0.63 17.09
N ALA A 128 -6.49 -1.13 16.13
CA ALA A 128 -6.60 -0.70 14.74
C ALA A 128 -7.93 -1.12 14.11
N VAL A 129 -8.37 -2.36 14.35
CA VAL A 129 -9.69 -2.84 13.91
C VAL A 129 -10.81 -2.02 14.54
N ALA A 130 -10.73 -1.74 15.85
CA ALA A 130 -11.71 -0.91 16.54
C ALA A 130 -11.79 0.51 15.96
N SER A 131 -10.64 1.12 15.62
CA SER A 131 -10.58 2.42 14.97
C SER A 131 -11.38 2.45 13.66
N VAL A 132 -11.21 1.42 12.82
CA VAL A 132 -11.94 1.34 11.53
C VAL A 132 -13.43 1.17 11.73
N VAL A 133 -13.87 0.36 12.69
CA VAL A 133 -15.30 0.21 13.02
C VAL A 133 -15.92 1.53 13.50
N LEU A 134 -15.14 2.39 14.17
CA LEU A 134 -15.62 3.68 14.66
C LEU A 134 -15.65 4.78 13.58
N ILE A 135 -14.75 4.71 12.59
CA ILE A 135 -14.59 5.75 11.55
C ILE A 135 -15.43 5.44 10.30
N SER A 136 -15.58 4.16 9.95
CA SER A 136 -16.26 3.71 8.71
C SER A 136 -17.77 3.73 8.85
#